data_AF-A0A0C2WIS2-F1
#
_entry.id   AF-A0A0C2WIS2-F1
#
_cell.length_a   1.000
_cell.length_b   1.000
_cell.length_c   1.000
_cell.angle_alpha   90.00
_cell.angle_beta   90.00
_cell.angle_gamma   90.00
#
_symmetry.space_group_name_H-M   'P 1'
#
loop_
_entity.id
_entity.type
_entity.pdbx_description
1 polymer ?
#
loop_
_entity_poly.entity_id
_entity_poly.type
_entity_poly.pdbx_seq_one_letter_code
_entity_poly.pdbx_strand_id
1 'polypeptide(L)'
;MDVALDSDCIKSESFFLNSNLCAKFEFIGLFAWWVREASIYRHEYAFLTDYTYESNITAFARLFHQVCFGGHNANLSNRLVEDAREIIERCRGKDPESQPTMEDVVKEMETWDLP
;
A
#
# COMPACT_ATOMS: atom_id res chain seq x y z
N MET A 1 6.33 12.88 -9.71
CA MET A 1 7.64 12.26 -9.41
C MET A 1 7.25 11.01 -8.69
N ASP A 2 7.46 9.89 -9.36
CA ASP A 2 6.66 8.73 -9.07
C ASP A 2 7.51 7.69 -8.37
N VAL A 3 6.93 7.11 -7.34
CA VAL A 3 7.61 6.30 -6.35
C VAL A 3 7.03 4.89 -6.44
N ALA A 4 7.91 3.91 -6.59
CA ALA A 4 7.56 2.51 -6.48
C ALA A 4 7.99 2.00 -5.11
N LEU A 5 7.11 1.28 -4.45
CA LEU A 5 7.23 0.77 -3.10
C LEU A 5 7.32 -0.75 -3.19
N ASP A 6 8.35 -1.29 -2.56
CA ASP A 6 8.35 -2.70 -2.24
C ASP A 6 7.47 -2.93 -1.02
N SER A 7 6.56 -3.89 -1.17
CA SER A 7 5.68 -4.37 -0.10
C SER A 7 6.42 -4.88 1.13
N ASP A 8 7.65 -5.36 0.99
CA ASP A 8 8.47 -5.82 2.12
C ASP A 8 9.12 -4.65 2.89
N CYS A 9 9.13 -3.44 2.30
CA CYS A 9 9.58 -2.21 2.92
C CYS A 9 8.47 -1.44 3.67
N ILE A 10 7.19 -1.79 3.44
CA ILE A 10 6.07 -1.17 4.15
C ILE A 10 5.70 -2.01 5.38
N LYS A 11 6.35 -1.70 6.51
CA LYS A 11 6.04 -2.32 7.81
C LYS A 11 5.30 -1.32 8.70
N SER A 12 4.44 -1.81 9.60
CA SER A 12 3.74 -0.96 10.58
C SER A 12 4.71 -0.13 11.44
N GLU A 13 5.92 -0.64 11.69
CA GLU A 13 6.99 0.06 12.41
C GLU A 13 7.49 1.32 11.69
N SER A 14 7.28 1.40 10.38
CA SER A 14 7.64 2.55 9.55
C SER A 14 6.60 3.67 9.61
N PHE A 15 5.48 3.49 10.33
CA PHE A 15 4.43 4.50 10.46
C PHE A 15 4.53 5.25 11.77
N PHE A 16 4.48 6.58 11.67
CA PHE A 16 4.52 7.50 12.79
C PHE A 16 3.26 8.35 12.80
N LEU A 17 2.60 8.43 13.94
CA LEU A 17 1.49 9.34 14.17
C LEU A 17 2.03 10.64 14.76
N ASN A 18 1.66 11.77 14.18
CA ASN A 18 1.89 13.06 14.82
C ASN A 18 0.78 13.40 15.83
N SER A 19 0.90 14.54 16.52
CA SER A 19 -0.09 15.00 17.50
C SER A 19 -1.50 15.22 16.94
N ASN A 20 -1.65 15.32 15.62
CA ASN A 20 -2.92 15.55 14.94
C ASN A 20 -3.49 14.27 14.32
N LEU A 21 -2.98 13.09 14.73
CA LEU A 21 -3.34 11.79 14.17
C LEU A 21 -3.08 11.66 12.66
N CYS A 22 -2.20 12.50 12.09
CA CYS A 22 -1.74 12.29 10.73
C CYS A 22 -0.69 11.19 10.75
N ALA A 23 -1.00 10.09 10.06
CA ALA A 23 -0.02 9.04 9.79
C ALA A 23 0.98 9.54 8.74
N LYS A 24 2.26 9.43 9.07
CA LYS A 24 3.37 9.58 8.13
C LYS A 24 4.09 8.24 8.05
N PHE A 25 4.58 7.89 6.88
CA PHE A 25 5.39 6.70 6.72
C PHE A 25 6.83 7.10 6.40
N GLU A 26 7.76 6.42 7.03
CA GLU A 26 9.16 6.45 6.65
C GLU A 26 9.33 5.63 5.38
N PHE A 27 9.74 6.34 4.33
CA PHE A 27 9.96 5.76 3.02
C PHE A 27 11.37 5.18 2.94
N ILE A 28 11.45 3.85 2.85
CA ILE A 28 12.65 3.11 2.47
C ILE A 28 12.34 2.48 1.11
N GLY A 29 12.46 3.24 0.03
CA GLY A 29 12.24 2.74 -1.32
C GLY A 29 13.13 3.42 -2.35
N LEU A 30 13.05 2.94 -3.59
CA LEU A 30 13.80 3.50 -4.70
C LEU A 30 12.87 4.40 -5.54
N PHE A 31 13.42 5.49 -6.06
CA PHE A 31 12.69 6.26 -7.07
C PHE A 31 12.51 5.39 -8.31
N ALA A 32 11.32 5.43 -8.95
CA ALA A 32 11.07 4.65 -10.16
C ALA A 32 12.08 4.96 -11.27
N TRP A 33 12.60 6.20 -11.30
CA TRP A 33 13.71 6.59 -12.18
C TRP A 33 15.00 5.82 -11.90
N TRP A 34 15.34 5.58 -10.63
CA TRP A 34 16.56 4.86 -10.26
C TRP A 34 16.47 3.37 -10.61
N VAL A 35 15.29 2.77 -10.43
CA VAL A 35 14.99 1.39 -10.89
C VAL A 35 15.15 1.28 -12.40
N ARG A 36 14.61 2.25 -13.15
CA ARG A 36 14.74 2.33 -14.61
C ARG A 36 16.21 2.45 -15.05
N GLU A 37 16.98 3.35 -14.45
CA GLU A 37 18.42 3.48 -14.75
C GLU A 37 19.19 2.19 -14.43
N ALA A 38 18.98 1.60 -13.26
CA ALA A 38 19.67 0.38 -12.86
C ALA A 38 19.41 -0.81 -13.82
N SER A 39 18.19 -0.93 -14.35
CA SER A 39 17.86 -1.94 -15.37
C SER A 39 18.58 -1.72 -16.71
N ILE A 40 18.79 -0.46 -17.12
CA ILE A 40 19.52 -0.11 -18.35
C ILE A 40 20.99 -0.53 -18.24
N TYR A 41 21.60 -0.38 -17.06
CA TYR A 41 23.00 -0.74 -16.82
C TYR A 41 23.24 -2.24 -16.57
N ARG A 42 22.24 -3.12 -16.75
CA ARG A 42 22.31 -4.58 -16.46
C ARG A 42 22.84 -4.91 -15.07
N HIS A 43 22.58 -4.06 -14.08
CA HIS A 43 22.70 -4.51 -12.70
C HIS A 43 21.49 -5.40 -12.39
N GLU A 44 21.67 -6.71 -12.57
CA GLU A 44 20.69 -7.74 -12.23
C GLU A 44 20.53 -7.83 -10.71
N TYR A 45 19.87 -6.86 -10.13
CA TYR A 45 19.30 -7.00 -8.81
C TYR A 45 17.88 -7.52 -8.99
N ALA A 46 17.70 -8.82 -8.75
CA ALA A 46 16.40 -9.50 -8.88
C ALA A 46 15.29 -8.82 -8.07
N PHE A 47 15.61 -8.05 -7.03
CA PHE A 47 14.63 -7.29 -6.25
C PHE A 47 14.13 -6.01 -6.95
N LEU A 48 14.83 -5.48 -7.95
CA LEU A 48 14.44 -4.25 -8.65
C LEU A 48 13.21 -4.44 -9.54
N THR A 49 12.92 -5.66 -9.98
CA THR A 49 11.71 -5.98 -10.74
C THR A 49 10.44 -5.87 -9.91
N ASP A 50 10.57 -5.88 -8.58
CA ASP A 50 9.44 -5.84 -7.66
C ASP A 50 8.99 -4.40 -7.35
N TYR A 51 9.76 -3.38 -7.77
CA TYR A 51 9.43 -1.97 -7.61
C TYR A 51 8.66 -1.44 -8.83
N THR A 52 7.40 -1.87 -8.99
CA THR A 52 6.47 -1.30 -9.98
C THR A 52 5.39 -0.45 -9.32
N TYR A 53 4.59 0.25 -10.11
CA TYR A 53 3.46 1.02 -9.57
C TYR A 53 2.36 0.10 -9.04
N GLU A 54 2.15 -1.02 -9.72
CA GLU A 54 1.21 -2.08 -9.34
C GLU A 54 1.62 -2.70 -7.98
N SER A 55 2.92 -2.80 -7.71
CA SER A 55 3.43 -3.22 -6.40
C SER A 55 2.99 -2.29 -5.26
N ASN A 56 2.75 -0.99 -5.53
CA ASN A 56 2.26 -0.06 -4.51
C ASN A 56 0.87 -0.44 -3.99
N ILE A 57 -0.01 -0.91 -4.89
CA ILE A 57 -1.39 -1.30 -4.55
C ILE A 57 -1.36 -2.56 -3.67
N THR A 58 -0.53 -3.53 -4.06
CA THR A 58 -0.32 -4.74 -3.28
C THR A 58 0.29 -4.42 -1.91
N ALA A 59 1.29 -3.54 -1.87
CA ALA A 59 1.94 -3.09 -0.64
C ALA A 59 0.96 -2.38 0.31
N PHE A 60 0.13 -1.47 -0.23
CA PHE A 60 -0.96 -0.84 0.50
C PHE A 60 -1.93 -1.88 1.07
N ALA A 61 -2.36 -2.87 0.29
CA ALA A 61 -3.29 -3.89 0.76
C ALA A 61 -2.74 -4.73 1.92
N ARG A 62 -1.43 -5.01 1.93
CA ARG A 62 -0.77 -5.71 3.04
C ARG A 62 -0.76 -4.85 4.30
N LEU A 63 -0.34 -3.59 4.16
CA LEU A 63 -0.33 -2.64 5.27
C LEU A 63 -1.73 -2.43 5.83
N PHE A 64 -2.70 -2.14 4.98
CA PHE A 64 -4.05 -1.79 5.38
C PHE A 64 -4.72 -2.97 6.10
N HIS A 65 -4.50 -4.19 5.62
CA HIS A 65 -4.88 -5.40 6.34
C HIS A 65 -4.23 -5.48 7.73
N GLN A 66 -2.94 -5.16 7.86
CA GLN A 66 -2.26 -5.17 9.16
C GLN A 66 -2.83 -4.11 10.11
N VAL A 67 -3.16 -2.92 9.61
CA VAL A 67 -3.78 -1.84 10.40
C VAL A 67 -5.19 -2.23 10.87
N CYS A 68 -6.02 -2.76 9.98
CA CYS A 68 -7.40 -3.13 10.29
C CYS A 68 -7.52 -4.39 11.15
N PHE A 69 -6.64 -5.39 10.94
CA PHE A 69 -6.82 -6.75 11.46
C PHE A 69 -5.61 -7.32 12.20
N GLY A 70 -4.48 -6.60 12.25
CA GLY A 70 -3.24 -7.07 12.90
C GLY A 70 -3.16 -6.79 14.41
N GLY A 71 -4.05 -5.95 14.95
CA GLY A 71 -4.12 -5.62 16.38
C GLY A 71 -5.18 -6.42 17.15
N HIS A 72 -5.32 -6.15 18.45
CA HIS A 72 -6.50 -6.58 19.20
C HIS A 72 -7.70 -5.76 18.72
N ASN A 73 -8.43 -6.31 17.74
CA ASN A 73 -9.65 -5.79 17.10
C ASN A 73 -10.49 -4.91 18.04
N ALA A 74 -10.20 -3.60 18.06
CA ALA A 74 -10.96 -2.65 18.83
C ALA A 74 -12.23 -2.34 18.03
N ASN A 75 -13.31 -3.07 18.30
CA ASN A 75 -14.70 -2.78 17.94
C ASN A 75 -14.90 -1.97 16.63
N LEU A 76 -14.28 -2.41 15.53
CA LEU A 76 -14.61 -1.87 14.22
C LEU A 76 -16.06 -2.27 13.91
N SER A 77 -16.86 -1.33 13.39
CA SER A 77 -18.20 -1.63 12.90
C SER A 77 -18.12 -2.74 11.87
N ASN A 78 -19.06 -3.70 11.94
CA ASN A 78 -19.14 -4.81 10.97
C ASN A 78 -19.14 -4.31 9.51
N ARG A 79 -19.72 -3.12 9.25
CA ARG A 79 -19.72 -2.51 7.92
C ARG A 79 -18.31 -2.12 7.46
N LEU A 80 -17.56 -1.40 8.29
CA LEU A 80 -16.18 -0.99 7.97
C LEU A 80 -15.25 -2.19 7.82
N VAL A 81 -15.49 -3.28 8.55
CA VAL A 81 -14.74 -4.53 8.40
C VAL A 81 -14.95 -5.15 7.02
N GLU A 82 -16.20 -5.18 6.53
CA GLU A 82 -16.52 -5.74 5.22
C GLU A 82 -16.04 -4.82 4.08
N ASP A 83 -16.26 -3.51 4.19
CA ASP A 83 -15.75 -2.52 3.22
C ASP A 83 -14.21 -2.60 3.11
N ALA A 84 -13.51 -2.70 4.26
CA ALA A 84 -12.07 -2.87 4.29
C ALA A 84 -11.61 -4.21 3.69
N ARG A 85 -12.33 -5.32 3.93
CA ARG A 85 -12.01 -6.61 3.30
C ARG A 85 -12.14 -6.56 1.79
N GLU A 86 -13.22 -5.97 1.29
CA GLU A 86 -13.49 -5.90 -0.14
C GLU A 86 -12.42 -5.12 -0.89
N ILE A 87 -12.00 -3.96 -0.38
CA ILE A 87 -10.94 -3.17 -1.00
C ILE A 87 -9.59 -3.89 -0.94
N ILE A 88 -9.28 -4.57 0.17
CA ILE A 88 -8.04 -5.36 0.32
C ILE A 88 -7.98 -6.48 -0.72
N GLU A 89 -9.08 -7.21 -0.92
CA GLU A 89 -9.12 -8.32 -1.88
C GLU A 89 -8.97 -7.81 -3.33
N ARG A 90 -9.62 -6.69 -3.69
CA ARG A 90 -9.43 -6.07 -5.01
C ARG A 90 -7.99 -5.63 -5.24
N CYS A 91 -7.36 -5.00 -4.25
CA CYS A 91 -5.96 -4.59 -4.32
C CYS A 91 -4.98 -5.79 -4.38
N ARG A 92 -5.38 -6.98 -3.92
CA ARG A 92 -4.59 -8.22 -3.99
C ARG A 92 -4.87 -9.07 -5.24
N GLY A 93 -5.71 -8.58 -6.16
CA GLY A 93 -6.06 -9.28 -7.39
C GLY A 93 -4.83 -9.73 -8.16
N LYS A 94 -4.83 -10.98 -8.65
CA LYS A 94 -3.70 -11.53 -9.42
C LYS A 94 -3.55 -10.89 -10.80
N ASP A 95 -4.64 -10.34 -11.33
CA ASP A 95 -4.65 -9.66 -12.62
C ASP A 95 -4.40 -8.17 -12.39
N PRO A 96 -3.25 -7.62 -12.85
CA PRO A 96 -2.93 -6.20 -12.69
C PRO A 96 -3.98 -5.26 -13.28
N GLU A 97 -4.65 -5.65 -14.37
CA GLU A 97 -5.68 -4.81 -15.01
C GLU A 97 -6.97 -4.73 -14.17
N SER A 98 -7.17 -5.68 -13.26
CA SER A 98 -8.31 -5.71 -12.33
C SER A 98 -8.06 -4.96 -11.03
N GLN A 99 -6.80 -4.60 -10.74
CA GLN A 99 -6.46 -3.88 -9.52
C GLN A 99 -6.92 -2.42 -9.63
N PRO A 100 -7.49 -1.85 -8.56
CA PRO A 100 -7.81 -0.43 -8.53
C PRO A 100 -6.52 0.39 -8.51
N THR A 101 -6.58 1.62 -9.03
CA THR A 101 -5.49 2.57 -8.83
C THR A 101 -5.52 3.12 -7.41
N MET A 102 -4.42 3.74 -6.96
CA MET A 102 -4.38 4.37 -5.63
C MET A 102 -5.40 5.52 -5.54
N GLU A 103 -5.67 6.20 -6.65
CA GLU A 103 -6.68 7.25 -6.72
C GLU A 103 -8.09 6.67 -6.52
N ASP A 104 -8.39 5.52 -7.12
CA ASP A 104 -9.68 4.84 -6.94
C ASP A 104 -9.86 4.39 -5.48
N VAL A 105 -8.81 3.83 -4.89
CA VAL A 105 -8.78 3.40 -3.48
C VAL A 105 -9.07 4.58 -2.56
N VAL A 106 -8.36 5.71 -2.73
CA VAL A 106 -8.55 6.90 -1.91
C VAL A 106 -9.96 7.45 -2.05
N LYS A 107 -10.45 7.61 -3.29
CA LYS A 107 -11.82 8.11 -3.53
C LYS A 107 -12.86 7.23 -2.85
N GLU A 108 -12.70 5.92 -2.90
CA GLU A 108 -13.62 5.01 -2.23
C GLU A 108 -13.56 5.15 -0.71
N MET A 109 -12.36 5.15 -0.13
CA MET A 109 -12.18 5.28 1.32
C MET A 109 -12.69 6.63 1.87
N GLU A 110 -12.60 7.70 1.09
CA GLU A 110 -13.14 9.02 1.45
C GLU A 110 -14.68 9.03 1.53
N THR A 111 -15.36 8.05 0.91
CA THR A 111 -16.82 7.90 1.02
C THR A 111 -17.26 7.09 2.23
N TRP A 112 -16.32 6.48 2.96
CA TRP A 112 -16.67 5.69 4.13
C TRP A 112 -17.11 6.61 5.26
N ASP A 113 -18.29 6.33 5.80
CA ASP A 113 -18.85 7.05 6.94
C ASP A 113 -18.14 6.57 8.20
N LEU A 114 -17.03 7.25 8.54
CA LEU A 114 -16.22 6.95 9.71
C LEU A 114 -16.91 7.54 10.96
N PRO A 115 -17.01 6.78 12.07
CA PRO A 115 -17.66 7.21 13.30
C PRO A 115 -16.93 8.35 14.03
#